data_AF-A0AB36ZKI3-F1
#
_entry.id   AF-A0AB36ZKI3-F1
#
_cell.length_a   1.000
_cell.length_b   1.000
_cell.length_c   1.000
_cell.angle_alpha   90.00
_cell.angle_beta   90.00
_cell.angle_gamma   90.00
#
_symmetry.space_group_name_H-M   'P 1'
#
loop_
_entity.id
_entity.type
_entity.pdbx_description
1 polymer ?
#
loop_
_entity_poly.entity_id
_entity_poly.type
_entity_poly.pdbx_seq_one_letter_code
_entity_poly.pdbx_strand_id
1 'polypeptide(L)'
;MTHLPSGRSLTASLAALAATGALLLGSLPAAAVEAPPSASSAVASAAVLRAGEQLARGERLVSPDGASSLVMQTDGNAVVYAAGGRPTWASGTQGRGDSLRMQDDGNLVVYAADGRPVWASGTVADPGGELRMQDDGNLVIYRRSGSAAWASSIGGRIDEPRTDTLRRGSTLYAGNRLATQGGTTAVMQADGNLVVYGQGGALWASGTRGRGNVLRMQDDGNAVVYTADGAPLWASDTSGEPGATMVLREGDLRIADDSGVLWSSAALVVRDSLSPSGLVVAGTRLTSASGQWRAEMQRDGNFVVYGPNGADWATNTSSASGAAFSMSSEGRLDVADSRILWLRFPRISFGIGQTGVVAPYRLVLQDDGRLVEYDGIGRAVWASRG
;
A
#
# COMPACT_ATOMS: atom_id res chain seq x y z
N MET A 1 54.60 -11.29 33.79
CA MET A 1 54.54 -10.81 35.18
C MET A 1 53.13 -10.27 35.40
N THR A 2 52.16 -11.10 35.80
CA THR A 2 51.85 -11.51 37.18
C THR A 2 51.46 -10.37 38.11
N HIS A 3 50.19 -10.46 38.53
CA HIS A 3 49.69 -10.28 39.90
C HIS A 3 49.36 -8.87 40.43
N LEU A 4 48.04 -8.68 40.62
CA LEU A 4 47.43 -8.03 41.79
C LEU A 4 48.14 -8.43 43.11
N PRO A 5 48.07 -7.55 44.12
CA PRO A 5 47.27 -7.91 45.29
C PRO A 5 46.35 -6.74 45.72
N SER A 6 45.11 -6.90 46.17
CA SER A 6 44.45 -7.81 47.11
C SER A 6 44.78 -7.56 48.60
N GLY A 7 43.71 -7.31 49.35
CA GLY A 7 43.63 -7.54 50.79
C GLY A 7 42.99 -6.39 51.59
N ARG A 8 42.08 -6.60 52.54
CA ARG A 8 41.39 -7.83 52.98
C ARG A 8 40.43 -7.48 54.13
N SER A 9 39.22 -8.07 54.10
CA SER A 9 38.45 -8.71 55.22
C SER A 9 38.09 -7.91 56.49
N LEU A 10 36.94 -8.11 57.17
CA LEU A 10 36.31 -9.36 57.70
C LEU A 10 34.78 -9.09 57.94
N THR A 11 33.82 -9.86 57.41
CA THR A 11 33.15 -11.08 57.94
C THR A 11 32.55 -10.96 59.36
N ALA A 12 31.22 -10.99 59.53
CA ALA A 12 30.34 -12.17 59.79
C ALA A 12 30.27 -12.51 61.31
N SER A 13 29.20 -12.95 62.00
CA SER A 13 27.96 -13.69 61.69
C SER A 13 26.98 -13.61 62.89
N LEU A 14 25.74 -14.07 62.64
CA LEU A 14 24.59 -14.31 63.52
C LEU A 14 24.84 -15.09 64.83
N ALA A 15 23.95 -14.92 65.81
CA ALA A 15 23.28 -16.01 66.53
C ALA A 15 21.97 -15.56 67.22
N ALA A 16 20.94 -16.42 67.13
CA ALA A 16 19.60 -16.28 67.70
C ALA A 16 19.50 -16.92 69.10
N LEU A 17 18.44 -16.60 69.89
CA LEU A 17 17.35 -17.54 70.31
C LEU A 17 16.52 -17.01 71.52
N ALA A 18 15.19 -17.09 71.37
CA ALA A 18 14.03 -17.28 72.29
C ALA A 18 14.24 -17.33 73.84
N ALA A 19 13.29 -17.08 74.75
CA ALA A 19 11.86 -16.72 74.78
C ALA A 19 11.43 -16.44 76.25
N THR A 20 10.13 -16.13 76.44
CA THR A 20 9.31 -15.95 77.67
C THR A 20 9.22 -14.51 78.16
N GLY A 21 8.06 -13.88 78.38
CA GLY A 21 6.65 -14.27 78.30
C GLY A 21 5.87 -13.29 79.20
N ALA A 22 4.74 -12.74 78.75
CA ALA A 22 3.61 -12.28 79.58
C ALA A 22 2.52 -11.64 78.73
N LEU A 23 1.31 -12.22 78.76
CA LEU A 23 0.08 -11.55 78.37
C LEU A 23 -0.28 -10.47 79.40
N LEU A 24 -0.61 -9.27 78.93
CA LEU A 24 -1.52 -8.35 79.61
C LEU A 24 -2.41 -7.69 78.55
N LEU A 25 -3.72 -7.88 78.73
CA LEU A 25 -4.81 -7.38 77.90
C LEU A 25 -4.89 -5.85 77.97
N GLY A 26 -4.71 -5.18 76.83
CA GLY A 26 -5.02 -3.76 76.64
C GLY A 26 -5.76 -3.59 75.32
N SER A 27 -7.05 -3.25 75.39
CA SER A 27 -7.90 -2.96 74.23
C SER A 27 -7.43 -1.68 73.55
N LEU A 28 -6.92 -1.79 72.32
CA LEU A 28 -6.74 -0.65 71.42
C LEU A 28 -8.03 -0.44 70.60
N PRO A 29 -8.41 0.81 70.29
CA PRO A 29 -9.57 1.07 69.46
C PRO A 29 -9.31 0.47 68.08
N ALA A 30 -10.31 -0.22 67.53
CA ALA A 30 -10.31 -0.66 66.15
C ALA A 30 -10.14 0.58 65.27
N ALA A 31 -8.94 0.74 64.69
CA ALA A 31 -8.73 1.65 63.60
C ALA A 31 -9.68 1.20 62.48
N ALA A 32 -10.65 2.06 62.16
CA ALA A 32 -11.44 1.92 60.95
C ALA A 32 -10.45 1.90 59.78
N VAL A 33 -10.25 0.72 59.20
CA VAL A 33 -9.70 0.59 57.86
C VAL A 33 -10.69 1.31 56.97
N GLU A 34 -10.33 2.52 56.52
CA GLU A 34 -11.06 3.18 55.45
C GLU A 34 -11.14 2.19 54.28
N ALA A 35 -12.36 1.83 53.92
CA ALA A 35 -12.66 1.05 52.74
C ALA A 35 -11.98 1.71 51.53
N PRO A 36 -11.49 0.94 50.55
CA PRO A 36 -11.03 1.52 49.30
C PRO A 36 -12.14 2.41 48.75
N PRO A 37 -11.82 3.60 48.20
CA PRO A 37 -12.84 4.48 47.63
C PRO A 37 -13.70 3.64 46.69
N SER A 38 -15.00 3.61 46.98
CA SER A 38 -15.99 2.92 46.18
C SER A 38 -15.69 3.23 44.72
N ALA A 39 -15.55 2.19 43.91
CA ALA A 39 -15.28 2.30 42.51
C ALA A 39 -16.33 3.21 41.87
N SER A 40 -15.99 4.50 41.74
CA SER A 40 -16.55 5.34 40.71
C SER A 40 -16.33 4.55 39.45
N SER A 41 -17.42 4.16 38.78
CA SER A 41 -17.36 3.43 37.53
C SER A 41 -16.46 4.19 36.58
N ALA A 42 -15.18 3.79 36.52
CA ALA A 42 -14.25 4.24 35.54
C ALA A 42 -14.83 3.73 34.23
N VAL A 43 -15.41 4.65 33.45
CA VAL A 43 -15.83 4.38 32.09
C VAL A 43 -14.69 3.61 31.45
N ALA A 44 -14.93 2.38 31.01
CA ALA A 44 -13.92 1.60 30.31
C ALA A 44 -13.36 2.51 29.21
N SER A 45 -12.10 2.93 29.35
CA SER A 45 -11.48 3.78 28.33
C SER A 45 -11.36 2.92 27.08
N ALA A 46 -11.74 3.46 25.92
CA ALA A 46 -11.68 2.75 24.66
C ALA A 46 -10.30 2.08 24.46
N ALA A 47 -10.28 0.91 23.82
CA ALA A 47 -9.03 0.25 23.43
C ALA A 47 -8.30 0.96 22.29
N VAL A 48 -8.91 2.02 21.74
CA VAL A 48 -8.50 2.69 20.51
C VAL A 48 -8.42 4.19 20.77
N LEU A 49 -7.35 4.82 20.27
CA LEU A 49 -7.19 6.27 20.16
C LEU A 49 -7.11 6.62 18.67
N ARG A 50 -8.12 7.31 18.16
CA ARG A 50 -8.28 7.67 16.75
C ARG A 50 -7.46 8.89 16.38
N ALA A 51 -7.23 9.08 15.09
CA ALA A 51 -6.70 10.32 14.54
C ALA A 51 -7.44 11.55 15.09
N GLY A 52 -6.69 12.52 15.59
CA GLY A 52 -7.18 13.74 16.22
C GLY A 52 -7.35 13.65 17.74
N GLU A 53 -7.47 12.45 18.30
CA GLU A 53 -7.69 12.22 19.74
C GLU A 53 -6.39 12.25 20.55
N GLN A 54 -6.54 12.50 21.86
CA GLN A 54 -5.43 12.54 22.80
C GLN A 54 -5.79 11.92 24.16
N LEU A 55 -4.75 11.51 24.89
CA LEU A 55 -4.80 11.20 26.31
C LEU A 55 -4.07 12.30 27.08
N ALA A 56 -4.74 12.86 28.08
CA ALA A 56 -4.13 13.70 29.10
C ALA A 56 -3.45 12.85 30.19
N ARG A 57 -2.68 13.50 31.05
CA ARG A 57 -2.10 12.85 32.24
C ARG A 57 -3.16 12.14 33.09
N GLY A 58 -2.86 10.92 33.49
CA GLY A 58 -3.73 10.04 34.28
C GLY A 58 -4.71 9.21 33.43
N GLU A 59 -4.92 9.58 32.16
CA GLU A 59 -5.78 8.84 31.25
C GLU A 59 -5.08 7.61 30.67
N ARG A 60 -5.89 6.68 30.19
CA ARG A 60 -5.41 5.39 29.69
C ARG A 60 -6.25 4.89 28.53
N LEU A 61 -5.70 3.95 27.77
CA LEU A 61 -6.44 2.96 26.98
C LEU A 61 -6.35 1.62 27.68
N VAL A 62 -7.39 0.79 27.55
CA VAL A 62 -7.43 -0.55 28.13
C VAL A 62 -7.73 -1.55 27.02
N SER A 63 -7.02 -2.68 26.99
CA SER A 63 -7.28 -3.76 26.03
C SER A 63 -8.71 -4.30 26.20
N PRO A 64 -9.33 -4.83 25.13
CA PRO A 64 -10.68 -5.40 25.20
C PRO A 64 -10.90 -6.41 26.34
N ASP A 65 -9.90 -7.23 26.66
CA ASP A 65 -9.94 -8.20 27.77
C ASP A 65 -9.69 -7.59 29.17
N GLY A 66 -9.34 -6.30 29.24
CA GLY A 66 -9.04 -5.59 30.48
C GLY A 66 -7.66 -5.88 31.09
N ALA A 67 -6.87 -6.77 30.49
CA ALA A 67 -5.62 -7.26 31.10
C ALA A 67 -4.45 -6.30 30.90
N SER A 68 -4.45 -5.52 29.83
CA SER A 68 -3.35 -4.66 29.42
C SER A 68 -3.81 -3.21 29.22
N SER A 69 -2.90 -2.25 29.38
CA SER A 69 -3.22 -0.83 29.24
C SER A 69 -2.05 0.01 28.75
N LEU A 70 -2.38 1.11 28.06
CA LEU A 70 -1.47 2.23 27.83
C LEU A 70 -1.89 3.35 28.77
N VAL A 71 -0.98 3.90 29.56
CA VAL A 71 -1.26 5.01 30.48
C VAL A 71 -0.35 6.19 30.13
N MET A 72 -0.94 7.37 29.93
CA MET A 72 -0.19 8.63 29.98
C MET A 72 -0.06 9.02 31.46
N GLN A 73 1.05 8.66 32.09
CA GLN A 73 1.21 8.79 33.54
C GLN A 73 1.26 10.25 33.99
N THR A 74 0.96 10.49 35.27
CA THR A 74 0.98 11.83 35.88
C THR A 74 2.38 12.45 35.97
N ASP A 75 3.43 11.62 35.93
CA ASP A 75 4.82 12.05 35.86
C ASP A 75 5.24 12.50 34.43
N GLY A 76 4.34 12.41 33.45
CA GLY A 76 4.57 12.83 32.09
C GLY A 76 5.11 11.74 31.17
N ASN A 77 5.10 10.47 31.58
CA ASN A 77 5.57 9.36 30.75
C ASN A 77 4.42 8.49 30.22
N ALA A 78 4.41 8.19 28.93
CA ALA A 78 3.53 7.18 28.36
C ALA A 78 4.11 5.78 28.56
N VAL A 79 3.35 4.86 29.18
CA VAL A 79 3.78 3.49 29.53
C VAL A 79 2.74 2.46 29.13
N VAL A 80 3.19 1.38 28.51
CA VAL A 80 2.38 0.17 28.28
C VAL A 80 2.60 -0.81 29.42
N TYR A 81 1.51 -1.28 30.01
CA TYR A 81 1.45 -2.33 31.00
C TYR A 81 0.76 -3.56 30.42
N ALA A 82 1.41 -4.71 30.48
CA ALA A 82 0.80 -6.00 30.18
C ALA A 82 0.07 -6.56 31.42
N ALA A 83 -0.57 -7.72 31.24
CA ALA A 83 -1.23 -8.48 32.30
C ALA A 83 -0.40 -8.54 33.61
N GLY A 84 -1.07 -8.24 34.73
CA GLY A 84 -0.44 -8.19 36.05
C GLY A 84 0.32 -6.90 36.36
N GLY A 85 0.18 -5.84 35.54
CA GLY A 85 0.78 -4.52 35.79
C GLY A 85 2.27 -4.45 35.47
N ARG A 86 2.79 -5.37 34.65
CA ARG A 86 4.20 -5.38 34.24
C ARG A 86 4.43 -4.35 33.13
N PRO A 87 5.32 -3.35 33.30
CA PRO A 87 5.64 -2.42 32.22
C PRO A 87 6.42 -3.15 31.10
N THR A 88 5.99 -2.97 29.85
CA THR A 88 6.60 -3.61 28.67
C THR A 88 7.21 -2.61 27.70
N TRP A 89 6.75 -1.36 27.71
CA TRP A 89 7.30 -0.27 26.90
C TRP A 89 7.09 1.07 27.60
N ALA A 90 8.00 2.03 27.38
CA ALA A 90 7.86 3.40 27.86
C ALA A 90 8.45 4.40 26.85
N SER A 91 7.82 5.58 26.74
CA SER A 91 8.26 6.66 25.85
C SER A 91 9.53 7.39 26.33
N GLY A 92 9.89 7.28 27.61
CA GLY A 92 11.07 7.94 28.18
C GLY A 92 10.89 9.46 28.38
N THR A 93 9.64 9.90 28.56
CA THR A 93 9.26 11.32 28.60
C THR A 93 9.01 11.85 30.02
N GLN A 94 9.44 11.10 31.04
CA GLN A 94 9.28 11.47 32.46
C GLN A 94 9.76 12.91 32.71
N GLY A 95 8.95 13.69 33.44
CA GLY A 95 9.21 15.08 33.78
C GLY A 95 9.06 16.06 32.61
N ARG A 96 8.73 15.60 31.41
CA ARG A 96 8.67 16.43 30.19
C ARG A 96 7.37 16.30 29.42
N GLY A 97 6.74 15.12 29.39
CA GLY A 97 5.48 14.92 28.68
C GLY A 97 4.25 15.38 29.47
N ASP A 98 3.17 15.62 28.76
CA ASP A 98 1.91 16.15 29.29
C ASP A 98 0.69 15.50 28.65
N SER A 99 0.72 15.29 27.34
CA SER A 99 -0.33 14.56 26.62
C SER A 99 0.26 13.66 25.54
N LEU A 100 -0.44 12.57 25.24
CA LEU A 100 -0.16 11.67 24.13
C LEU A 100 -1.25 11.86 23.07
N ARG A 101 -0.90 12.25 21.85
CA ARG A 101 -1.86 12.55 20.79
C ARG A 101 -1.60 11.69 19.56
N MET A 102 -2.67 11.06 19.06
CA MET A 102 -2.67 10.46 17.74
C MET A 102 -3.04 11.54 16.73
N GLN A 103 -2.07 12.02 15.96
CA GLN A 103 -2.26 13.12 15.03
C GLN A 103 -2.98 12.67 13.74
N ASP A 104 -3.60 13.61 13.03
CA ASP A 104 -4.29 13.33 11.77
C ASP A 104 -3.36 12.84 10.65
N ASP A 105 -2.08 13.21 10.73
CA ASP A 105 -1.02 12.76 9.83
C ASP A 105 -0.53 11.33 10.10
N GLY A 106 -1.09 10.64 11.10
CA GLY A 106 -0.72 9.27 11.44
C GLY A 106 0.42 9.15 12.44
N ASN A 107 0.99 10.26 12.92
CA ASN A 107 2.04 10.24 13.91
C ASN A 107 1.47 10.20 15.35
N LEU A 108 2.05 9.37 16.21
CA LEU A 108 1.75 9.37 17.64
C LEU A 108 2.82 10.19 18.35
N VAL A 109 2.42 11.23 19.08
CA VAL A 109 3.35 12.20 19.67
C VAL A 109 3.03 12.43 21.14
N VAL A 110 4.08 12.44 21.97
CA VAL A 110 3.98 12.99 23.33
C VAL A 110 4.38 14.46 23.28
N TYR A 111 3.51 15.33 23.78
CA TYR A 111 3.73 16.76 23.89
C TYR A 111 4.05 17.16 25.33
N ALA A 112 4.90 18.16 25.50
CA ALA A 112 5.05 18.91 26.75
C ALA A 112 3.90 19.91 26.92
N ALA A 113 3.75 20.45 28.14
CA ALA A 113 2.67 21.39 28.48
C ALA A 113 2.71 22.70 27.66
N ASP A 114 3.87 23.07 27.13
CA ASP A 114 4.07 24.22 26.23
C ASP A 114 3.75 23.91 24.76
N GLY A 115 3.29 22.68 24.45
CA GLY A 115 2.98 22.21 23.11
C GLY A 115 4.19 21.72 22.31
N ARG A 116 5.38 21.63 22.91
CA ARG A 116 6.56 21.10 22.22
C ARG A 116 6.55 19.57 22.17
N PRO A 117 6.81 18.93 21.02
CA PRO A 117 6.93 17.48 20.95
C PRO A 117 8.18 17.01 21.70
N VAL A 118 8.04 16.00 22.56
CA VAL A 118 9.13 15.40 23.35
C VAL A 118 9.40 13.94 23.00
N TRP A 119 8.49 13.28 22.28
CA TRP A 119 8.66 11.96 21.68
C TRP A 119 7.71 11.80 20.49
N ALA A 120 8.10 11.03 19.47
CA ALA A 120 7.24 10.72 18.32
C ALA A 120 7.50 9.30 17.78
N SER A 121 6.46 8.65 17.25
CA SER A 121 6.56 7.32 16.62
C SER A 121 7.24 7.33 15.24
N GLY A 122 7.24 8.47 14.54
CA GLY A 122 7.83 8.61 13.20
C GLY A 122 6.94 8.05 12.08
N THR A 123 5.62 8.04 12.29
CA THR A 123 4.61 7.45 11.39
C THR A 123 3.80 8.50 10.60
N VAL A 124 4.35 9.71 10.42
CA VAL A 124 3.73 10.88 9.73
C VAL A 124 3.29 10.64 8.26
N ALA A 125 3.67 9.51 7.68
CA ALA A 125 3.36 9.17 6.29
C ALA A 125 2.08 8.34 6.15
N ASP A 126 1.36 8.07 7.25
CA ASP A 126 0.23 7.15 7.32
C ASP A 126 -1.04 7.85 7.87
N PRO A 127 -1.58 8.88 7.17
CA PRO A 127 -2.67 9.71 7.68
C PRO A 127 -3.93 8.90 7.98
N GLY A 128 -4.61 9.27 9.07
CA GLY A 128 -5.83 8.60 9.52
C GLY A 128 -5.63 7.20 10.10
N GLY A 129 -4.41 6.86 10.52
CA GLY A 129 -4.14 5.68 11.35
C GLY A 129 -4.76 5.78 12.74
N GLU A 130 -4.86 4.64 13.42
CA GLU A 130 -5.36 4.56 14.80
C GLU A 130 -4.38 3.80 15.70
N LEU A 131 -4.28 4.22 16.96
CA LEU A 131 -3.53 3.52 17.98
C LEU A 131 -4.45 2.54 18.69
N ARG A 132 -4.02 1.29 18.86
CA ARG A 132 -4.82 0.25 19.52
C ARG A 132 -4.02 -0.50 20.57
N MET A 133 -4.61 -0.61 21.76
CA MET A 133 -4.15 -1.51 22.82
C MET A 133 -4.74 -2.91 22.58
N GLN A 134 -3.89 -3.92 22.50
CA GLN A 134 -4.28 -5.30 22.20
C GLN A 134 -4.25 -6.18 23.45
N ASP A 135 -5.03 -7.27 23.43
CA ASP A 135 -5.14 -8.24 24.53
C ASP A 135 -3.81 -8.96 24.81
N ASP A 136 -2.95 -9.09 23.80
CA ASP A 136 -1.60 -9.67 23.95
C ASP A 136 -0.58 -8.72 24.62
N GLY A 137 -1.01 -7.51 25.01
CA GLY A 137 -0.16 -6.50 25.64
C GLY A 137 0.67 -5.69 24.66
N ASN A 138 0.43 -5.83 23.35
CA ASN A 138 1.05 -5.01 22.32
C ASN A 138 0.24 -3.73 22.09
N LEU A 139 0.95 -2.62 21.91
CA LEU A 139 0.37 -1.34 21.49
C LEU A 139 0.78 -1.09 20.04
N VAL A 140 -0.20 -0.97 19.15
CA VAL A 140 0.05 -0.92 17.70
C VAL A 140 -0.59 0.31 17.08
N ILE A 141 0.17 1.01 16.24
CA ILE A 141 -0.40 1.99 15.31
C ILE A 141 -0.76 1.23 14.04
N TYR A 142 -2.05 1.20 13.72
CA TYR A 142 -2.55 0.62 12.48
C TYR A 142 -2.71 1.71 11.42
N ARG A 143 -2.19 1.44 10.22
CA ARG A 143 -2.53 2.20 9.02
C ARG A 143 -4.01 2.00 8.71
N ARG A 144 -4.59 2.92 7.93
CA ARG A 144 -5.94 2.75 7.39
C ARG A 144 -6.06 1.53 6.45
N SER A 145 -4.94 1.02 5.91
CA SER A 145 -4.87 -0.25 5.18
C SER A 145 -5.02 -1.49 6.07
N GLY A 146 -5.00 -1.33 7.40
CA GLY A 146 -5.03 -2.42 8.38
C GLY A 146 -3.67 -3.04 8.68
N SER A 147 -2.60 -2.63 7.98
CA SER A 147 -1.23 -3.04 8.31
C SER A 147 -0.67 -2.26 9.50
N ALA A 148 0.24 -2.85 10.26
CA ALA A 148 0.88 -2.17 11.39
C ALA A 148 1.96 -1.18 10.90
N ALA A 149 1.91 0.06 11.37
CA ALA A 149 2.90 1.11 11.11
C ALA A 149 3.97 1.20 12.20
N TRP A 150 3.64 0.79 13.42
CA TRP A 150 4.53 0.79 14.57
C TRP A 150 3.98 -0.18 15.62
N ALA A 151 4.86 -0.84 16.39
CA ALA A 151 4.45 -1.67 17.51
C ALA A 151 5.40 -1.53 18.71
N SER A 152 4.86 -1.51 19.93
CA SER A 152 5.65 -1.41 21.15
C SER A 152 6.54 -2.63 21.38
N SER A 153 6.12 -3.81 20.95
CA SER A 153 6.89 -5.06 21.04
C SER A 153 8.14 -5.08 20.14
N ILE A 154 8.12 -4.29 19.05
CA ILE A 154 9.27 -4.09 18.15
C ILE A 154 10.08 -2.87 18.58
N GLY A 155 9.44 -1.90 19.24
CA GLY A 155 10.06 -0.67 19.71
C GLY A 155 10.30 0.35 18.60
N GLY A 156 9.62 0.21 17.45
CA GLY A 156 9.91 1.02 16.28
C GLY A 156 8.88 0.89 15.16
N ARG A 157 9.14 1.67 14.10
CA ARG A 157 8.33 1.70 12.88
C ARG A 157 8.44 0.37 12.14
N ILE A 158 7.32 -0.05 11.57
CA ILE A 158 7.19 -1.23 10.73
C ILE A 158 6.93 -0.74 9.31
N ASP A 159 7.78 -1.15 8.37
CA ASP A 159 7.58 -0.84 6.96
C ASP A 159 6.28 -1.47 6.47
N GLU A 160 5.54 -0.75 5.63
CA GLU A 160 4.31 -1.29 5.05
C GLU A 160 4.65 -2.56 4.24
N PRO A 161 3.86 -3.65 4.38
CA PRO A 161 4.07 -4.85 3.60
C PRO A 161 4.05 -4.54 2.10
N ARG A 162 5.09 -4.96 1.38
CA ARG A 162 5.12 -4.83 -0.08
C ARG A 162 4.02 -5.71 -0.67
N THR A 163 3.06 -5.09 -1.30
CA THR A 163 2.05 -5.75 -2.14
C THR A 163 2.14 -5.21 -3.55
N ASP A 164 1.93 -6.05 -4.53
CA ASP A 164 1.76 -5.66 -5.92
C ASP A 164 0.27 -5.52 -6.30
N THR A 165 -0.64 -5.82 -5.37
CA THR A 165 -2.07 -5.93 -5.61
C THR A 165 -2.85 -4.99 -4.69
N LEU A 166 -3.73 -4.18 -5.29
CA LEU A 166 -4.79 -3.43 -4.61
C LEU A 166 -6.13 -4.16 -4.84
N ARG A 167 -6.65 -4.78 -3.79
CA ARG A 167 -7.89 -5.57 -3.83
C ARG A 167 -9.12 -4.66 -3.91
N ARG A 168 -10.25 -5.19 -4.37
CA ARG A 168 -11.54 -4.51 -4.33
C ARG A 168 -11.86 -3.95 -2.93
N GLY A 169 -12.54 -2.81 -2.90
CA GLY A 169 -12.84 -2.04 -1.69
C GLY A 169 -11.63 -1.33 -1.05
N SER A 170 -10.40 -1.65 -1.48
CA SER A 170 -9.18 -1.11 -0.88
C SER A 170 -8.81 0.24 -1.48
N THR A 171 -8.05 1.02 -0.70
CA THR A 171 -7.61 2.37 -1.07
C THR A 171 -6.10 2.48 -0.92
N LEU A 172 -5.43 2.98 -1.95
CA LEU A 172 -4.02 3.36 -1.93
C LEU A 172 -3.94 4.86 -1.63
N TYR A 173 -3.48 5.19 -0.42
CA TYR A 173 -3.37 6.57 0.06
C TYR A 173 -2.13 7.27 -0.48
N ALA A 174 -2.17 8.60 -0.52
CA ALA A 174 -1.02 9.43 -0.87
C ALA A 174 0.20 9.08 0.00
N GLY A 175 1.35 8.86 -0.64
CA GLY A 175 2.60 8.39 -0.01
C GLY A 175 2.82 6.88 -0.12
N ASN A 176 1.75 6.10 -0.34
CA ASN A 176 1.83 4.64 -0.38
C ASN A 176 2.07 4.13 -1.81
N ARG A 177 2.51 2.88 -1.90
CA ARG A 177 2.85 2.27 -3.19
C ARG A 177 2.49 0.79 -3.27
N LEU A 178 2.17 0.35 -4.47
CA LEU A 178 2.32 -1.04 -4.88
C LEU A 178 3.76 -1.26 -5.36
N ALA A 179 4.32 -2.45 -5.11
CA ALA A 179 5.69 -2.78 -5.49
C ALA A 179 5.80 -4.26 -5.89
N THR A 180 6.48 -4.52 -7.00
CA THR A 180 6.85 -5.88 -7.41
C THR A 180 8.19 -6.30 -6.81
N GLN A 181 8.48 -7.60 -6.80
CA GLN A 181 9.81 -8.10 -6.41
C GLN A 181 10.91 -7.62 -7.38
N GLY A 182 10.57 -7.38 -8.65
CA GLY A 182 11.48 -6.86 -9.68
C GLY A 182 11.81 -5.37 -9.57
N GLY A 183 11.27 -4.67 -8.57
CA GLY A 183 11.60 -3.28 -8.27
C GLY A 183 10.77 -2.23 -9.02
N THR A 184 9.73 -2.63 -9.75
CA THR A 184 8.75 -1.68 -10.30
C THR A 184 7.74 -1.28 -9.23
N THR A 185 7.26 -0.04 -9.29
CA THR A 185 6.31 0.50 -8.29
C THR A 185 5.18 1.29 -8.93
N ALA A 186 4.02 1.32 -8.27
CA ALA A 186 2.95 2.27 -8.57
C ALA A 186 2.68 3.07 -7.31
N VAL A 187 2.87 4.38 -7.36
CA VAL A 187 2.85 5.27 -6.19
C VAL A 187 1.71 6.26 -6.34
N MET A 188 0.83 6.31 -5.34
CA MET A 188 -0.07 7.45 -5.18
C MET A 188 0.75 8.55 -4.53
N GLN A 189 1.22 9.52 -5.31
CA GLN A 189 2.17 10.52 -4.85
C GLN A 189 1.53 11.59 -3.97
N ALA A 190 2.35 12.24 -3.13
CA ALA A 190 1.89 13.30 -2.24
C ALA A 190 1.36 14.55 -2.97
N ASP A 191 1.75 14.75 -4.23
CA ASP A 191 1.26 15.82 -5.10
C ASP A 191 -0.11 15.50 -5.75
N GLY A 192 -0.61 14.27 -5.53
CA GLY A 192 -1.91 13.82 -6.02
C GLY A 192 -1.89 13.08 -7.35
N ASN A 193 -0.71 12.76 -7.89
CA ASN A 193 -0.57 11.99 -9.11
C ASN A 193 -0.41 10.49 -8.81
N LEU A 194 -1.06 9.62 -9.57
CA LEU A 194 -0.80 8.18 -9.52
C LEU A 194 0.21 7.86 -10.61
N VAL A 195 1.40 7.38 -10.23
CA VAL A 195 2.52 7.18 -11.17
C VAL A 195 3.09 5.78 -11.06
N VAL A 196 3.26 5.13 -12.21
CA VAL A 196 3.97 3.84 -12.33
C VAL A 196 5.42 4.10 -12.71
N TYR A 197 6.34 3.49 -11.98
CA TYR A 197 7.79 3.60 -12.15
C TYR A 197 8.42 2.26 -12.51
N GLY A 198 9.29 2.30 -13.49
CA GLY A 198 10.27 1.25 -13.79
C GLY A 198 11.66 1.65 -13.30
N GLN A 199 12.67 0.83 -13.62
CA GLN A 199 14.06 1.12 -13.24
C GLN A 199 14.62 2.39 -13.91
N GLY A 200 14.11 2.76 -15.08
CA GLY A 200 14.54 3.94 -15.85
C GLY A 200 13.76 5.22 -15.58
N GLY A 201 12.77 5.20 -14.67
CA GLY A 201 11.92 6.37 -14.38
C GLY A 201 10.42 6.10 -14.53
N ALA A 202 9.64 7.17 -14.64
CA ALA A 202 8.19 7.10 -14.77
C ALA A 202 7.80 6.45 -16.11
N LEU A 203 6.95 5.44 -16.04
CA LEU A 203 6.40 4.71 -17.19
C LEU A 203 5.03 5.29 -17.56
N TRP A 204 4.15 5.48 -16.58
CA TRP A 204 2.79 6.00 -16.77
C TRP A 204 2.41 6.94 -15.63
N ALA A 205 1.51 7.88 -15.89
CA ALA A 205 0.88 8.70 -14.85
C ALA A 205 -0.59 8.99 -15.18
N SER A 206 -1.44 9.08 -14.15
CA SER A 206 -2.85 9.47 -14.29
C SER A 206 -3.01 10.94 -14.70
N GLY A 207 -2.00 11.77 -14.44
CA GLY A 207 -2.05 13.21 -14.70
C GLY A 207 -2.86 14.00 -13.66
N THR A 208 -3.31 13.33 -12.60
CA THR A 208 -4.06 13.96 -11.50
C THR A 208 -3.15 14.81 -10.62
N ARG A 209 -3.71 15.82 -9.97
CA ARG A 209 -3.00 16.75 -9.09
C ARG A 209 -3.88 17.09 -7.89
N GLY A 210 -3.26 17.47 -6.78
CA GLY A 210 -3.95 17.85 -5.54
C GLY A 210 -3.49 17.03 -4.35
N ARG A 211 -3.15 17.70 -3.25
CA ARG A 211 -2.72 16.99 -2.03
C ARG A 211 -3.87 16.17 -1.46
N GLY A 212 -3.55 14.99 -0.95
CA GLY A 212 -4.52 14.11 -0.29
C GLY A 212 -5.40 13.30 -1.23
N ASN A 213 -5.13 13.30 -2.54
CA ASN A 213 -5.81 12.40 -3.47
C ASN A 213 -5.53 10.94 -3.10
N VAL A 214 -6.50 10.07 -3.37
CA VAL A 214 -6.40 8.63 -3.11
C VAL A 214 -6.84 7.84 -4.32
N LEU A 215 -6.23 6.68 -4.55
CA LEU A 215 -6.70 5.71 -5.54
C LEU A 215 -7.55 4.66 -4.82
N ARG A 216 -8.77 4.42 -5.30
CA ARG A 216 -9.66 3.38 -4.75
C ARG A 216 -9.98 2.35 -5.83
N MET A 217 -9.72 1.08 -5.52
CA MET A 217 -10.28 -0.04 -6.27
C MET A 217 -11.67 -0.30 -5.71
N GLN A 218 -12.71 0.05 -6.46
CA GLN A 218 -14.10 -0.01 -6.01
C GLN A 218 -14.66 -1.43 -6.09
N ASP A 219 -15.79 -1.66 -5.41
CA ASP A 219 -16.45 -2.97 -5.37
C ASP A 219 -17.14 -3.33 -6.70
N ASP A 220 -17.35 -2.35 -7.57
CA ASP A 220 -17.92 -2.52 -8.92
C ASP A 220 -16.86 -2.84 -9.99
N GLY A 221 -15.59 -2.97 -9.61
CA GLY A 221 -14.50 -3.25 -10.54
C GLY A 221 -13.83 -2.01 -11.15
N ASN A 222 -14.29 -0.80 -10.84
CA ASN A 222 -13.67 0.43 -11.32
C ASN A 222 -12.52 0.86 -10.39
N ALA A 223 -11.44 1.38 -10.96
CA ALA A 223 -10.40 2.05 -10.19
C ALA A 223 -10.47 3.55 -10.42
N VAL A 224 -10.57 4.32 -9.34
CA VAL A 224 -10.81 5.76 -9.42
C VAL A 224 -9.85 6.51 -8.50
N VAL A 225 -9.22 7.55 -9.04
CA VAL A 225 -8.50 8.54 -8.22
C VAL A 225 -9.50 9.60 -7.78
N TYR A 226 -9.61 9.80 -6.47
CA TYR A 226 -10.48 10.80 -5.85
C TYR A 226 -9.66 11.93 -5.24
N THR A 227 -10.24 13.13 -5.18
CA THR A 227 -9.78 14.20 -4.29
C THR A 227 -9.96 13.81 -2.83
N ALA A 228 -9.32 14.56 -1.92
CA ALA A 228 -9.51 14.38 -0.48
C ALA A 228 -10.99 14.50 -0.04
N ASP A 229 -11.78 15.31 -0.74
CA ASP A 229 -13.22 15.53 -0.49
C ASP A 229 -14.13 14.51 -1.20
N GLY A 230 -13.55 13.54 -1.93
CA GLY A 230 -14.30 12.47 -2.59
C GLY A 230 -14.80 12.78 -4.00
N ALA A 231 -14.32 13.85 -4.65
CA ALA A 231 -14.63 14.13 -6.06
C ALA A 231 -13.75 13.28 -7.00
N PRO A 232 -14.29 12.61 -8.02
CA PRO A 232 -13.50 11.79 -8.93
C PRO A 232 -12.65 12.66 -9.86
N LEU A 233 -11.37 12.30 -10.05
CA LEU A 233 -10.41 12.99 -10.92
C LEU A 233 -10.01 12.16 -12.14
N TRP A 234 -9.96 10.84 -11.99
CA TRP A 234 -9.58 9.89 -13.03
C TRP A 234 -10.24 8.55 -12.74
N ALA A 235 -10.65 7.82 -13.77
CA ALA A 235 -11.19 6.47 -13.66
C ALA A 235 -10.60 5.55 -14.73
N SER A 236 -10.56 4.25 -14.46
CA SER A 236 -10.15 3.21 -15.43
C SER A 236 -11.26 2.81 -16.39
N ASP A 237 -12.51 3.23 -16.13
CA ASP A 237 -13.71 2.88 -16.89
C ASP A 237 -13.97 1.36 -16.96
N THR A 238 -13.67 0.66 -15.86
CA THR A 238 -13.85 -0.81 -15.72
C THR A 238 -15.00 -1.18 -14.78
N SER A 239 -15.96 -0.28 -14.57
CA SER A 239 -17.15 -0.56 -13.75
C SER A 239 -18.02 -1.67 -14.36
N GLY A 240 -18.65 -2.47 -13.50
CA GLY A 240 -19.46 -3.62 -13.90
C GLY A 240 -18.77 -4.98 -13.71
N GLU A 241 -17.53 -4.97 -13.23
CA GLU A 241 -16.66 -6.14 -13.07
C GLU A 241 -16.29 -6.38 -11.59
N PRO A 242 -17.25 -6.80 -10.74
CA PRO A 242 -17.10 -6.85 -9.27
C PRO A 242 -16.06 -7.86 -8.74
N GLY A 243 -15.47 -8.67 -9.64
CA GLY A 243 -14.35 -9.56 -9.37
C GLY A 243 -12.98 -8.95 -9.65
N ALA A 244 -12.92 -7.79 -10.29
CA ALA A 244 -11.67 -7.21 -10.74
C ALA A 244 -10.78 -6.75 -9.57
N THR A 245 -9.47 -6.86 -9.77
CA THR A 245 -8.45 -6.34 -8.86
C THR A 245 -7.41 -5.57 -9.65
N MET A 246 -6.77 -4.60 -8.98
CA MET A 246 -5.67 -3.87 -9.58
C MET A 246 -4.33 -4.50 -9.18
N VAL A 247 -3.51 -4.85 -10.17
CA VAL A 247 -2.27 -5.60 -9.97
C VAL A 247 -1.14 -4.97 -10.78
N LEU A 248 0.00 -4.73 -10.14
CA LEU A 248 1.23 -4.30 -10.78
C LEU A 248 2.06 -5.51 -11.23
N ARG A 249 2.41 -5.56 -12.51
CA ARG A 249 3.24 -6.61 -13.12
C ARG A 249 4.26 -5.96 -14.05
N GLU A 250 5.55 -6.12 -13.76
CA GLU A 250 6.64 -5.69 -14.66
C GLU A 250 6.57 -4.22 -15.12
N GLY A 251 5.98 -3.33 -14.31
CA GLY A 251 5.85 -1.91 -14.66
C GLY A 251 4.58 -1.57 -15.42
N ASP A 252 3.66 -2.53 -15.53
CA ASP A 252 2.29 -2.34 -15.98
C ASP A 252 1.32 -2.53 -14.81
N LEU A 253 0.61 -1.46 -14.46
CA LEU A 253 -0.53 -1.49 -13.56
C LEU A 253 -1.76 -1.92 -14.35
N ARG A 254 -2.35 -3.05 -13.98
CA ARG A 254 -3.48 -3.67 -14.68
C ARG A 254 -4.69 -3.75 -13.78
N ILE A 255 -5.87 -3.70 -14.36
CA ILE A 255 -7.10 -4.18 -13.72
C ILE A 255 -7.48 -5.46 -14.44
N ALA A 256 -7.67 -6.53 -13.68
CA ALA A 256 -7.96 -7.85 -14.22
C ALA A 256 -8.89 -8.64 -13.31
N ASP A 257 -9.63 -9.55 -13.91
CA ASP A 257 -10.45 -10.56 -13.26
C ASP A 257 -10.08 -11.97 -13.79
N ASP A 258 -10.92 -12.97 -13.50
CA ASP A 258 -10.71 -14.36 -13.97
C ASP A 258 -10.84 -14.50 -15.50
N SER A 259 -11.50 -13.54 -16.17
CA SER A 259 -11.72 -13.53 -17.62
C SER A 259 -10.56 -12.89 -18.38
N GLY A 260 -9.79 -12.01 -17.71
CA GLY A 260 -8.56 -11.45 -18.26
C GLY A 260 -8.28 -10.03 -17.79
N VAL A 261 -7.48 -9.31 -18.57
CA VAL A 261 -7.11 -7.91 -18.30
C VAL A 261 -8.17 -6.99 -18.89
N LEU A 262 -8.74 -6.13 -18.06
CA LEU A 262 -9.79 -5.15 -18.41
C LEU A 262 -9.20 -3.77 -18.71
N TRP A 263 -8.12 -3.40 -18.01
CA TRP A 263 -7.42 -2.14 -18.20
C TRP A 263 -5.92 -2.32 -17.95
N SER A 264 -5.09 -1.52 -18.64
CA SER A 264 -3.64 -1.55 -18.51
C SER A 264 -3.09 -0.12 -18.61
N SER A 265 -2.21 0.24 -17.67
CA SER A 265 -1.46 1.49 -17.72
C SER A 265 -0.52 1.52 -18.92
N ALA A 266 0.06 0.38 -19.30
CA ALA A 266 0.91 0.26 -20.48
C ALA A 266 0.13 0.44 -21.79
N ALA A 267 -1.19 0.20 -21.79
CA ALA A 267 -2.05 0.49 -22.94
C ALA A 267 -2.36 2.00 -23.09
N LEU A 268 -2.03 2.82 -22.09
CA LEU A 268 -2.23 4.28 -22.06
C LEU A 268 -0.94 5.09 -22.04
N VAL A 269 0.23 4.44 -22.03
CA VAL A 269 1.50 5.13 -22.28
C VAL A 269 1.71 5.20 -23.77
N VAL A 270 1.59 6.43 -24.29
CA VAL A 270 2.19 6.94 -25.52
C VAL A 270 3.30 6.03 -26.02
N ARG A 271 2.96 5.11 -26.93
CA ARG A 271 3.83 4.72 -28.04
C ARG A 271 2.93 4.40 -29.23
N ASP A 272 3.39 4.84 -30.38
CA ASP A 272 3.12 4.17 -31.65
C ASP A 272 3.33 2.65 -31.51
N SER A 273 4.18 2.20 -30.58
CA SER A 273 4.58 0.81 -30.41
C SER A 273 3.89 -0.04 -29.32
N LEU A 274 3.50 -1.27 -29.67
CA LEU A 274 3.22 -2.39 -28.76
C LEU A 274 4.48 -3.26 -28.59
N SER A 275 4.88 -3.57 -27.36
CA SER A 275 5.98 -4.51 -27.03
C SER A 275 5.47 -5.95 -26.93
N PRO A 276 6.35 -6.98 -26.93
CA PRO A 276 5.91 -8.38 -26.82
C PRO A 276 5.14 -8.62 -25.53
N SER A 277 4.06 -9.42 -25.60
CA SER A 277 3.07 -9.60 -24.53
C SER A 277 2.22 -8.36 -24.22
N GLY A 278 2.26 -7.34 -25.09
CA GLY A 278 1.36 -6.20 -25.04
C GLY A 278 -0.05 -6.57 -25.51
N LEU A 279 -1.04 -5.90 -24.94
CA LEU A 279 -2.46 -6.17 -25.15
C LEU A 279 -3.19 -4.86 -25.48
N VAL A 280 -4.00 -4.87 -26.52
CA VAL A 280 -4.97 -3.81 -26.82
C VAL A 280 -6.37 -4.39 -26.62
N VAL A 281 -7.02 -4.01 -25.53
CA VAL A 281 -8.38 -4.43 -25.14
C VAL A 281 -9.41 -3.38 -25.52
N ALA A 282 -10.69 -3.75 -25.49
CA ALA A 282 -11.79 -2.86 -25.83
C ALA A 282 -11.69 -1.51 -25.07
N GLY A 283 -11.68 -0.40 -25.81
CA GLY A 283 -11.54 0.95 -25.25
C GLY A 283 -10.09 1.45 -25.08
N THR A 284 -9.09 0.64 -25.41
CA THR A 284 -7.68 1.07 -25.48
C THR A 284 -7.28 1.41 -26.93
N ARG A 285 -6.31 2.32 -27.10
CA ARG A 285 -5.87 2.77 -28.43
C ARG A 285 -4.36 2.96 -28.54
N LEU A 286 -3.78 2.52 -29.65
CA LEU A 286 -2.49 3.00 -30.13
C LEU A 286 -2.71 4.33 -30.86
N THR A 287 -1.77 5.26 -30.76
CA THR A 287 -1.83 6.54 -31.49
C THR A 287 -0.48 6.78 -32.15
N SER A 288 -0.48 7.21 -33.41
CA SER A 288 0.78 7.52 -34.11
C SER A 288 1.48 8.73 -33.50
N ALA A 289 2.78 8.91 -33.79
CA ALA A 289 3.58 9.98 -33.22
C ALA A 289 3.00 11.40 -33.46
N SER A 290 2.36 11.61 -34.61
CA SER A 290 1.65 12.85 -34.97
C SER A 290 0.27 13.03 -34.33
N GLY A 291 -0.29 11.99 -33.72
CA GLY A 291 -1.66 12.02 -33.18
C GLY A 291 -2.78 11.86 -34.21
N GLN A 292 -2.45 11.83 -35.51
CA GLN A 292 -3.44 11.81 -36.60
C GLN A 292 -4.07 10.44 -36.83
N TRP A 293 -3.39 9.37 -36.39
CA TRP A 293 -3.85 8.00 -36.55
C TRP A 293 -4.03 7.35 -35.20
N ARG A 294 -5.06 6.51 -35.09
CA ARG A 294 -5.27 5.65 -33.92
C ARG A 294 -5.64 4.24 -34.32
N ALA A 295 -5.21 3.24 -33.57
CA ALA A 295 -5.71 1.87 -33.69
C ALA A 295 -6.44 1.51 -32.41
N GLU A 296 -7.66 1.01 -32.50
CA GLU A 296 -8.57 0.83 -31.36
C GLU A 296 -9.20 -0.55 -31.43
N MET A 297 -9.23 -1.24 -30.29
CA MET A 297 -10.09 -2.41 -30.15
C MET A 297 -11.49 -1.92 -29.75
N GLN A 298 -12.46 -2.18 -30.62
CA GLN A 298 -13.84 -1.79 -30.42
C GLN A 298 -14.58 -2.79 -29.52
N ARG A 299 -15.67 -2.33 -28.89
CA ARG A 299 -16.51 -3.18 -28.02
C ARG A 299 -17.18 -4.35 -28.73
N ASP A 300 -17.34 -4.26 -30.05
CA ASP A 300 -17.92 -5.34 -30.87
C ASP A 300 -16.91 -6.46 -31.18
N GLY A 301 -15.64 -6.33 -30.75
CA GLY A 301 -14.58 -7.30 -31.00
C GLY A 301 -13.76 -7.01 -32.26
N ASN A 302 -13.95 -5.87 -32.90
CA ASN A 302 -13.20 -5.48 -34.08
C ASN A 302 -11.99 -4.60 -33.72
N PHE A 303 -10.81 -4.92 -34.25
CA PHE A 303 -9.63 -4.07 -34.10
C PHE A 303 -9.49 -3.19 -35.35
N VAL A 304 -9.56 -1.88 -35.18
CA VAL A 304 -9.71 -0.90 -36.27
C VAL A 304 -8.65 0.20 -36.20
N VAL A 305 -8.00 0.47 -37.32
CA VAL A 305 -7.16 1.65 -37.52
C VAL A 305 -7.99 2.77 -38.15
N TYR A 306 -7.98 3.92 -37.50
CA TYR A 306 -8.61 5.17 -37.93
C TYR A 306 -7.58 6.20 -38.33
N GLY A 307 -7.85 6.88 -39.43
CA GLY A 307 -7.16 8.10 -39.83
C GLY A 307 -8.05 9.34 -39.75
N PRO A 308 -7.58 10.45 -40.32
CA PRO A 308 -8.33 11.73 -40.35
C PRO A 308 -9.70 11.64 -41.01
N ASN A 309 -9.88 10.69 -41.95
CA ASN A 309 -11.10 10.53 -42.75
C ASN A 309 -11.98 9.36 -42.27
N GLY A 310 -11.72 8.80 -41.09
CA GLY A 310 -12.47 7.67 -40.55
C GLY A 310 -11.70 6.35 -40.56
N ALA A 311 -12.42 5.23 -40.54
CA ALA A 311 -11.83 3.89 -40.50
C ALA A 311 -11.09 3.60 -41.81
N ASP A 312 -9.86 3.13 -41.70
CA ASP A 312 -8.98 2.88 -42.85
C ASP A 312 -8.53 1.41 -42.90
N TRP A 313 -8.47 0.69 -41.78
CA TRP A 313 -8.22 -0.75 -41.80
C TRP A 313 -8.87 -1.44 -40.61
N ALA A 314 -9.27 -2.70 -40.76
CA ALA A 314 -9.87 -3.47 -39.68
C ALA A 314 -9.55 -4.98 -39.79
N THR A 315 -9.58 -5.68 -38.66
CA THR A 315 -9.49 -7.14 -38.60
C THR A 315 -10.76 -7.85 -39.07
N ASN A 316 -11.89 -7.12 -39.12
CA ASN A 316 -13.23 -7.60 -39.48
C ASN A 316 -13.74 -8.71 -38.53
N THR A 317 -13.58 -8.49 -37.24
CA THR A 317 -13.91 -9.45 -36.16
C THR A 317 -15.07 -8.99 -35.26
N SER A 318 -15.95 -8.14 -35.77
CA SER A 318 -17.04 -7.42 -35.05
C SER A 318 -18.18 -8.29 -34.46
N SER A 319 -17.96 -9.59 -34.29
CA SER A 319 -18.97 -10.54 -33.79
C SER A 319 -18.60 -11.14 -32.43
N ALA A 320 -17.60 -10.58 -31.73
CA ALA A 320 -17.02 -11.17 -30.53
C ALA A 320 -16.73 -10.11 -29.46
N SER A 321 -17.79 -9.70 -28.77
CA SER A 321 -17.67 -8.83 -27.60
C SER A 321 -16.75 -9.47 -26.55
N GLY A 322 -15.70 -8.76 -26.15
CA GLY A 322 -14.70 -9.24 -25.18
C GLY A 322 -13.43 -9.84 -25.80
N ALA A 323 -13.31 -9.88 -27.13
CA ALA A 323 -12.04 -10.22 -27.77
C ALA A 323 -10.98 -9.13 -27.48
N ALA A 324 -9.70 -9.52 -27.52
CA ALA A 324 -8.57 -8.61 -27.40
C ALA A 324 -7.61 -8.78 -28.58
N PHE A 325 -6.95 -7.69 -28.98
CA PHE A 325 -5.84 -7.73 -29.91
C PHE A 325 -4.53 -7.90 -29.12
N SER A 326 -3.70 -8.89 -29.47
CA SER A 326 -2.48 -9.22 -28.74
C SER A 326 -1.28 -9.47 -29.65
N MET A 327 -0.07 -9.29 -29.11
CA MET A 327 1.18 -9.72 -29.73
C MET A 327 1.95 -10.65 -28.78
N SER A 328 2.27 -11.86 -29.24
CA SER A 328 3.06 -12.81 -28.43
C SER A 328 4.55 -12.47 -28.41
N SER A 329 5.31 -13.13 -27.53
CA SER A 329 6.79 -13.08 -27.51
C SER A 329 7.44 -13.55 -28.81
N GLU A 330 6.71 -14.31 -29.62
CA GLU A 330 7.16 -14.87 -30.91
C GLU A 330 6.72 -14.01 -32.11
N GLY A 331 6.11 -12.85 -31.88
CA GLY A 331 5.64 -11.95 -32.95
C GLY A 331 4.29 -12.35 -33.55
N ARG A 332 3.59 -13.31 -32.94
CA ARG A 332 2.24 -13.67 -33.39
C ARG A 332 1.29 -12.54 -33.04
N LEU A 333 0.55 -12.03 -34.03
CA LEU A 333 -0.52 -11.06 -33.83
C LEU A 333 -1.87 -11.79 -33.90
N ASP A 334 -2.73 -11.59 -32.92
CA ASP A 334 -4.06 -12.20 -32.91
C ASP A 334 -5.15 -11.27 -32.37
N VAL A 335 -6.38 -11.50 -32.84
CA VAL A 335 -7.59 -11.08 -32.13
C VAL A 335 -8.25 -12.35 -31.63
N ALA A 336 -8.42 -12.46 -30.31
CA ALA A 336 -8.95 -13.67 -29.69
C ALA A 336 -9.84 -13.38 -28.50
N ASP A 337 -10.83 -14.25 -28.32
CA ASP A 337 -11.55 -14.47 -27.06
C ASP A 337 -11.16 -15.88 -26.54
N SER A 338 -12.14 -16.72 -26.16
CA SER A 338 -11.97 -18.17 -26.01
C SER A 338 -11.48 -18.90 -27.29
N ARG A 339 -11.54 -18.25 -28.45
CA ARG A 339 -11.17 -18.72 -29.79
C ARG A 339 -10.34 -17.65 -30.50
N ILE A 340 -9.48 -18.09 -31.41
CA ILE A 340 -8.72 -17.18 -32.29
C ILE A 340 -9.63 -16.77 -33.46
N LEU A 341 -9.87 -15.47 -33.62
CA LEU A 341 -10.77 -14.89 -34.63
C LEU A 341 -10.00 -14.32 -35.82
N TRP A 342 -8.83 -13.76 -35.54
CA TRP A 342 -7.91 -13.25 -36.53
C TRP A 342 -6.48 -13.58 -36.09
N LEU A 343 -5.62 -13.91 -37.06
CA LEU A 343 -4.27 -14.36 -36.78
C LEU A 343 -3.32 -13.94 -37.89
N ARG A 344 -2.14 -13.44 -37.52
CA ARG A 344 -1.01 -13.21 -38.42
C ARG A 344 0.29 -13.63 -37.75
N PHE A 345 1.23 -14.03 -38.61
CA PHE A 345 2.58 -14.42 -38.23
C PHE A 345 3.58 -13.47 -38.89
N PRO A 346 4.75 -13.26 -38.26
CA PRO A 346 5.81 -12.48 -38.87
C PRO A 346 6.30 -13.19 -40.14
N ARG A 347 6.72 -12.41 -41.14
CA ARG A 347 7.42 -12.95 -42.31
C ARG A 347 8.73 -13.57 -41.85
N ILE A 348 8.91 -14.86 -42.16
CA ILE A 348 10.07 -15.65 -41.76
C ILE A 348 11.07 -15.93 -42.88
N SER A 349 10.70 -15.62 -44.14
CA SER A 349 11.56 -15.85 -45.30
C SER A 349 12.21 -14.55 -45.74
N PHE A 350 13.54 -14.56 -45.74
CA PHE A 350 14.39 -13.45 -46.16
C PHE A 350 15.37 -13.95 -47.23
N GLY A 351 15.86 -13.05 -48.08
CA GLY A 351 16.76 -13.40 -49.18
C GLY A 351 18.01 -14.20 -48.73
N ILE A 352 18.65 -14.88 -49.67
CA ILE A 352 19.80 -15.76 -49.43
C ILE A 352 20.87 -15.03 -48.59
N GLY A 353 21.26 -15.63 -47.46
CA GLY A 353 22.30 -15.11 -46.58
C GLY A 353 21.82 -14.19 -45.44
N GLN A 354 20.51 -13.92 -45.32
CA GLN A 354 19.98 -13.17 -44.18
C GLN A 354 19.70 -14.07 -42.97
N THR A 355 19.92 -13.54 -41.76
CA THR A 355 19.45 -14.16 -40.53
C THR A 355 17.91 -14.23 -40.53
N GLY A 356 17.35 -15.30 -39.96
CA GLY A 356 15.90 -15.42 -39.73
C GLY A 356 15.37 -14.29 -38.83
N VAL A 357 14.08 -14.35 -38.45
CA VAL A 357 13.48 -13.37 -37.53
C VAL A 357 14.24 -13.32 -36.20
N VAL A 358 14.38 -12.12 -35.64
CA VAL A 358 15.13 -11.86 -34.40
C VAL A 358 14.17 -11.30 -33.36
N ALA A 359 14.08 -11.87 -32.16
CA ALA A 359 13.32 -11.27 -31.06
C ALA A 359 14.15 -10.16 -30.36
N PRO A 360 13.53 -9.19 -29.66
CA PRO A 360 12.10 -9.01 -29.42
C PRO A 360 11.38 -8.31 -30.58
N TYR A 361 10.09 -8.63 -30.75
CA TYR A 361 9.22 -7.98 -31.72
C TYR A 361 8.63 -6.67 -31.19
N ARG A 362 8.25 -5.76 -32.08
CA ARG A 362 7.42 -4.60 -31.72
C ARG A 362 6.43 -4.31 -32.83
N LEU A 363 5.18 -4.04 -32.49
CA LEU A 363 4.18 -3.54 -33.45
C LEU A 363 4.16 -2.02 -33.38
N VAL A 364 4.07 -1.28 -34.47
CA VAL A 364 4.16 0.19 -34.49
C VAL A 364 3.10 0.81 -35.40
N LEU A 365 2.26 1.71 -34.88
CA LEU A 365 1.33 2.54 -35.65
C LEU A 365 2.05 3.80 -36.14
N GLN A 366 2.35 3.83 -37.43
CA GLN A 366 3.10 4.89 -38.08
C GLN A 366 2.22 6.08 -38.44
N ASP A 367 2.86 7.23 -38.74
CA ASP A 367 2.18 8.48 -39.14
C ASP A 367 1.56 8.44 -40.53
N ASP A 368 1.78 7.37 -41.28
CA ASP A 368 1.10 7.08 -42.54
C ASP A 368 -0.12 6.14 -42.36
N GLY A 369 -0.46 5.80 -41.12
CA GLY A 369 -1.58 4.92 -40.79
C GLY A 369 -1.29 3.43 -40.91
N ARG A 370 -0.05 3.02 -41.22
CA ARG A 370 0.33 1.61 -41.22
C ARG A 370 0.60 1.12 -39.81
N LEU A 371 0.08 -0.06 -39.51
CA LEU A 371 0.46 -0.82 -38.34
C LEU A 371 1.53 -1.83 -38.77
N VAL A 372 2.77 -1.67 -38.32
CA VAL A 372 3.94 -2.41 -38.80
C VAL A 372 4.60 -3.17 -37.67
N GLU A 373 4.74 -4.47 -37.85
CA GLU A 373 5.51 -5.31 -36.93
C GLU A 373 6.98 -5.32 -37.35
N TYR A 374 7.87 -5.09 -36.39
CA TYR A 374 9.31 -5.12 -36.55
C TYR A 374 9.94 -6.21 -35.70
N ASP A 375 10.97 -6.86 -36.24
CA ASP A 375 11.85 -7.73 -35.47
C ASP A 375 12.86 -6.92 -34.62
N GLY A 376 13.65 -7.62 -33.80
CA GLY A 376 14.62 -7.07 -32.85
C GLY A 376 15.79 -6.34 -33.50
N ILE A 377 15.99 -6.49 -34.81
CA ILE A 377 16.95 -5.69 -35.59
C ILE A 377 16.28 -4.60 -36.43
N GLY A 378 14.97 -4.41 -36.29
CA GLY A 378 14.22 -3.34 -36.92
C GLY A 378 13.80 -3.61 -38.36
N ARG A 379 13.78 -4.88 -38.82
CA ARG A 379 13.18 -5.24 -40.11
C ARG A 379 11.68 -5.38 -39.96
N ALA A 380 10.92 -4.83 -40.92
CA ALA A 380 9.49 -5.02 -40.97
C ALA A 380 9.16 -6.48 -41.35
N VAL A 381 8.46 -7.17 -40.45
CA VAL A 381 8.05 -8.57 -40.61
C VAL A 381 6.56 -8.72 -40.88
N TRP A 382 5.74 -7.72 -40.59
CA TRP A 382 4.33 -7.67 -40.99
C TRP A 382 3.86 -6.23 -41.12
N ALA A 383 2.83 -5.97 -41.93
CA ALA A 383 2.15 -4.68 -41.98
C ALA A 383 0.65 -4.86 -42.26
N SER A 384 -0.19 -3.96 -41.74
CA SER A 384 -1.64 -3.95 -42.02
C SER A 384 -1.96 -3.73 -43.50
N ARG A 385 -1.04 -3.11 -44.26
CA ARG A 385 -1.14 -2.87 -45.71
C ARG A 385 0.23 -3.11 -46.36
N GLY A 386 0.30 -3.95 -47.39
CA GLY A 386 1.52 -4.26 -48.15
C GLY A 386 1.67 -5.74 -48.46
#